data_AF-A0A948SB52-F1
#
_entry.id   AF-A0A948SB52-F1
#
_cell.length_a   1.000
_cell.length_b   1.000
_cell.length_c   1.000
_cell.angle_alpha   90.00
_cell.angle_beta   90.00
_cell.angle_gamma   90.00
#
_symmetry.space_group_name_H-M   'P 1'
#
loop_
_entity.id
_entity.type
_entity.pdbx_description
1 polymer ?
#
loop_
_entity_poly.entity_id
_entity_poly.type
_entity_poly.pdbx_seq_one_letter_code
_entity_poly.pdbx_strand_id
1 'polypeptide(L)'
;MTAAQINLGAGGSLTKIGSGMLAVNNDAGFSTGTWNVNAGSLNTVGYFNGANVNVAGGTLNLNRVGGSHLGLSSTQTTTLSSGAISNTGDLYLGFSPGGNGTLNQSGGTLAVSGFFQLGGNGGVGTWNISGGTQNITGTLAVNANSTININNGGTLTKAPTFVGGGLVSLNSGGALTLADSLTIGAGGTLKFNGGTASIGGGTNYLFNSGTVDVNGQTVAAGSYEAAQMASTGSKLANSSSNAATIIGTGNKNTVWIAAAGAVIETVGDLTINSVVTDGGTANGFTKTGAGKLTLANSGNTLGDTTDISEGTLMLTGNLGGGALLNIGANGAIGGRGILTGSLNLDEGADFVFDLNGPLMVNEGNVSFGGLSMANIIGLDSSVDFGTYKLIDGTATFDFANVSNWGAANQVDLGGGKFAYFSEGSLQVEVVPEPSTYALLAVAAAGLGAHVVRRRRRNS
;
A
#
# COMPACT_ATOMS: atom_id res chain seq x y z
N MET A 1 -53.08 -17.70 -18.15
CA MET A 1 -53.22 -16.32 -17.65
C MET A 1 -52.51 -15.41 -18.61
N THR A 2 -53.26 -14.60 -19.35
CA THR A 2 -52.79 -13.57 -20.27
C THR A 2 -52.00 -12.51 -19.50
N ALA A 3 -50.79 -12.20 -19.92
CA ALA A 3 -49.95 -11.18 -19.29
C ALA A 3 -50.69 -9.83 -19.29
N ALA A 4 -50.96 -9.29 -18.10
CA ALA A 4 -51.44 -7.93 -17.97
C ALA A 4 -50.24 -6.98 -18.20
N GLN A 5 -50.25 -6.26 -19.33
CA GLN A 5 -49.29 -5.20 -19.58
C GLN A 5 -49.70 -3.96 -18.78
N ILE A 6 -48.95 -3.64 -17.72
CA ILE A 6 -49.15 -2.42 -16.94
C ILE A 6 -48.24 -1.34 -17.55
N ASN A 7 -48.82 -0.42 -18.31
CA ASN A 7 -48.14 0.81 -18.72
C ASN A 7 -48.21 1.83 -17.57
N LEU A 8 -47.10 2.00 -16.84
CA LEU A 8 -46.97 3.10 -15.89
C LEU A 8 -46.40 4.31 -16.64
N GLY A 9 -47.13 5.42 -16.61
CA GLY A 9 -46.60 6.72 -17.07
C GLY A 9 -45.51 7.25 -16.13
N ALA A 10 -44.85 8.34 -16.53
CA ALA A 10 -43.89 9.05 -15.69
C ALA A 10 -44.54 9.41 -14.33
N GLY A 11 -43.89 9.04 -13.23
CA GLY A 11 -44.42 9.21 -11.86
C GLY A 11 -45.26 8.05 -11.29
N GLY A 12 -45.50 6.97 -12.04
CA GLY A 12 -46.20 5.79 -11.52
C GLY A 12 -45.36 4.95 -10.55
N SER A 13 -45.93 4.52 -9.42
CA SER A 13 -45.34 3.50 -8.53
C SER A 13 -46.14 2.22 -8.61
N LEU A 14 -45.48 1.07 -8.85
CA LEU A 14 -46.07 -0.23 -8.66
C LEU A 14 -45.59 -0.80 -7.31
N THR A 15 -46.51 -0.79 -6.35
CA THR A 15 -46.17 -1.07 -4.95
C THR A 15 -46.06 -2.56 -4.63
N LYS A 16 -46.65 -3.47 -5.44
CA LYS A 16 -46.59 -4.92 -5.18
C LYS A 16 -46.82 -5.77 -6.43
N ILE A 17 -45.86 -6.62 -6.77
CA ILE A 17 -46.11 -7.84 -7.55
C ILE A 17 -46.48 -8.93 -6.52
N GLY A 18 -47.67 -9.53 -6.64
CA GLY A 18 -48.11 -10.65 -5.81
C GLY A 18 -47.42 -11.98 -6.20
N SER A 19 -48.10 -13.10 -6.03
CA SER A 19 -47.70 -14.35 -6.70
C SER A 19 -47.99 -14.23 -8.20
N GLY A 20 -46.96 -14.28 -9.05
CA GLY A 20 -47.10 -14.18 -10.50
C GLY A 20 -45.93 -13.49 -11.20
N MET A 21 -46.04 -13.29 -12.52
CA MET A 21 -45.05 -12.62 -13.37
C MET A 21 -45.62 -11.32 -13.95
N LEU A 22 -44.92 -10.20 -13.80
CA LEU A 22 -45.17 -8.97 -14.55
C LEU A 22 -44.06 -8.80 -15.59
N ALA A 23 -44.42 -8.71 -16.86
CA ALA A 23 -43.51 -8.37 -17.94
C ALA A 23 -43.75 -6.92 -18.36
N VAL A 24 -42.70 -6.09 -18.30
CA VAL A 24 -42.74 -4.72 -18.83
C VAL A 24 -41.79 -4.66 -20.01
N ASN A 25 -42.35 -4.49 -21.20
CA ASN A 25 -41.61 -4.39 -22.44
C ASN A 25 -41.66 -2.93 -22.91
N ASN A 26 -40.78 -2.10 -22.34
CA ASN A 26 -40.65 -0.69 -22.74
C ASN A 26 -39.16 -0.32 -22.82
N ASP A 27 -38.71 0.06 -24.01
CA ASP A 27 -37.34 0.51 -24.27
C ASP A 27 -37.03 1.90 -23.68
N ALA A 28 -38.04 2.68 -23.30
CA ALA A 28 -37.87 4.06 -22.83
C ALA A 28 -37.29 4.19 -21.41
N GLY A 29 -37.10 3.08 -20.70
CA GLY A 29 -36.54 3.04 -19.35
C GLY A 29 -37.45 3.62 -18.26
N PHE A 30 -37.28 3.14 -17.03
CA PHE A 30 -38.02 3.63 -15.87
C PHE A 30 -37.33 4.84 -15.28
N SER A 31 -37.86 6.03 -15.58
CA SER A 31 -37.18 7.29 -15.27
C SER A 31 -37.39 7.82 -13.85
N THR A 32 -38.47 7.42 -13.17
CA THR A 32 -38.82 7.93 -11.83
C THR A 32 -39.60 6.89 -11.02
N GLY A 33 -39.59 7.02 -9.69
CA GLY A 33 -40.44 6.24 -8.77
C GLY A 33 -39.71 5.09 -8.07
N THR A 34 -40.45 4.32 -7.28
CA THR A 34 -39.93 3.17 -6.54
C THR A 34 -40.67 1.90 -6.95
N TRP A 35 -39.92 0.86 -7.26
CA TRP A 35 -40.38 -0.47 -7.68
C TRP A 35 -40.08 -1.49 -6.60
N ASN A 36 -41.11 -2.12 -6.02
CA ASN A 36 -40.93 -3.12 -4.98
C ASN A 36 -41.26 -4.53 -5.51
N VAL A 37 -40.27 -5.41 -5.51
CA VAL A 37 -40.35 -6.83 -5.89
C VAL A 37 -40.30 -7.68 -4.62
N ASN A 38 -41.43 -7.72 -3.91
CA ASN A 38 -41.56 -8.43 -2.62
C ASN A 38 -41.87 -9.93 -2.78
N ALA A 39 -42.39 -10.34 -3.95
CA ALA A 39 -42.69 -11.71 -4.32
C ALA A 39 -42.79 -11.84 -5.85
N GLY A 40 -42.92 -13.06 -6.37
CA GLY A 40 -43.12 -13.30 -7.80
C GLY A 40 -41.91 -12.91 -8.64
N SER A 41 -42.12 -12.56 -9.91
CA SER A 41 -41.05 -12.12 -10.80
C SER A 41 -41.41 -10.86 -11.59
N LEU A 42 -40.51 -9.87 -11.59
CA LEU A 42 -40.51 -8.75 -12.52
C LEU A 42 -39.56 -9.08 -13.66
N ASN A 43 -40.06 -9.21 -14.88
CA ASN A 43 -39.23 -9.35 -16.07
C ASN A 43 -39.23 -8.02 -16.82
N THR A 44 -38.07 -7.38 -16.87
CA THR A 44 -37.88 -6.11 -17.58
C THR A 44 -36.85 -6.27 -18.66
N VAL A 45 -37.19 -5.74 -19.84
CA VAL A 45 -36.27 -5.59 -20.97
C VAL A 45 -35.72 -4.16 -21.03
N GLY A 46 -36.16 -3.26 -20.14
CA GLY A 46 -35.78 -1.84 -20.12
C GLY A 46 -34.65 -1.49 -19.14
N TYR A 47 -34.11 -0.27 -19.28
CA TYR A 47 -33.19 0.34 -18.33
C TYR A 47 -33.94 0.84 -17.10
N PHE A 48 -33.34 0.84 -15.91
CA PHE A 48 -33.82 1.71 -14.84
C PHE A 48 -32.95 2.99 -14.84
N ASN A 49 -33.57 4.14 -15.09
CA ASN A 49 -32.89 5.42 -15.30
C ASN A 49 -33.46 6.49 -14.37
N GLY A 50 -33.34 6.27 -13.06
CA GLY A 50 -33.78 7.24 -12.04
C GLY A 50 -34.83 6.69 -11.09
N ALA A 51 -35.41 5.53 -11.42
CA ALA A 51 -36.27 4.79 -10.52
C ALA A 51 -35.44 3.98 -9.51
N ASN A 52 -35.87 3.94 -8.25
CA ASN A 52 -35.32 3.04 -7.23
C ASN A 52 -35.98 1.67 -7.31
N VAL A 53 -35.22 0.61 -7.03
CA VAL A 53 -35.72 -0.77 -7.08
C VAL A 53 -35.41 -1.46 -5.76
N ASN A 54 -36.42 -2.06 -5.12
CA ASN A 54 -36.28 -2.84 -3.91
C ASN A 54 -36.70 -4.28 -4.18
N VAL A 55 -35.79 -5.23 -3.99
CA VAL A 55 -36.03 -6.66 -4.12
C VAL A 55 -35.95 -7.27 -2.71
N ALA A 56 -37.10 -7.72 -2.22
CA ALA A 56 -37.31 -8.16 -0.84
C ALA A 56 -38.13 -9.46 -0.77
N GLY A 57 -37.91 -10.37 -1.73
CA GLY A 57 -38.46 -11.72 -1.70
C GLY A 57 -38.83 -12.31 -3.08
N GLY A 58 -39.00 -11.46 -4.09
CA GLY A 58 -39.23 -11.91 -5.48
C GLY A 58 -37.96 -11.90 -6.33
N THR A 59 -38.13 -12.08 -7.64
CA THR A 59 -37.05 -12.10 -8.63
C THR A 59 -37.16 -10.92 -9.58
N LEU A 60 -36.10 -10.12 -9.71
CA LEU A 60 -35.94 -9.14 -10.77
C LEU A 60 -35.11 -9.77 -11.91
N ASN A 61 -35.72 -10.01 -13.06
CA ASN A 61 -35.05 -10.47 -14.27
C ASN A 61 -34.79 -9.28 -15.19
N LEU A 62 -33.51 -9.02 -15.50
CA LEU A 62 -33.08 -7.86 -16.30
C LEU A 62 -32.77 -8.20 -17.77
N ASN A 63 -32.69 -9.49 -18.11
CA ASN A 63 -32.20 -10.14 -19.35
C ASN A 63 -32.39 -9.40 -20.69
N ARG A 64 -31.74 -8.25 -20.86
CA ARG A 64 -31.82 -7.46 -22.10
C ARG A 64 -30.72 -7.85 -23.08
N VAL A 65 -31.08 -7.90 -24.36
CA VAL A 65 -30.13 -7.93 -25.47
C VAL A 65 -29.36 -6.60 -25.51
N GLY A 66 -28.03 -6.65 -25.50
CA GLY A 66 -27.18 -5.45 -25.44
C GLY A 66 -27.03 -4.84 -24.03
N GLY A 67 -27.30 -5.65 -22.99
CA GLY A 67 -26.91 -5.37 -21.61
C GLY A 67 -27.88 -4.53 -20.79
N SER A 68 -28.05 -4.89 -19.53
CA SER A 68 -28.97 -4.28 -18.58
C SER A 68 -28.28 -3.17 -17.82
N HIS A 69 -28.99 -2.10 -17.47
CA HIS A 69 -28.38 -0.98 -16.77
C HIS A 69 -29.18 -0.59 -15.52
N LEU A 70 -28.42 -0.36 -14.45
CA LEU A 70 -28.89 0.23 -13.21
C LEU A 70 -28.26 1.62 -13.08
N GLY A 71 -29.03 2.67 -13.35
CA GLY A 71 -28.56 4.05 -13.38
C GLY A 71 -27.77 4.39 -14.65
N LEU A 72 -28.39 4.26 -15.84
CA LEU A 72 -27.72 4.54 -17.12
C LEU A 72 -27.16 5.97 -17.19
N SER A 73 -28.02 6.98 -17.06
CA SER A 73 -27.67 8.41 -17.22
C SER A 73 -28.25 9.27 -16.10
N SER A 74 -28.59 8.64 -14.97
CA SER A 74 -29.14 9.30 -13.80
C SER A 74 -28.68 8.58 -12.53
N THR A 75 -28.97 9.18 -11.37
CA THR A 75 -28.78 8.52 -10.08
C THR A 75 -29.86 7.48 -9.82
N GLN A 76 -29.46 6.31 -9.33
CA GLN A 76 -30.36 5.23 -8.97
C GLN A 76 -29.84 4.43 -7.78
N THR A 77 -30.75 3.95 -6.94
CA THR A 77 -30.46 2.91 -5.95
C THR A 77 -31.31 1.66 -6.20
N THR A 78 -30.64 0.52 -6.29
CA THR A 78 -31.23 -0.82 -6.22
C THR A 78 -30.87 -1.46 -4.88
N THR A 79 -31.85 -1.98 -4.15
CA THR A 79 -31.65 -2.68 -2.88
C THR A 79 -32.07 -4.13 -3.04
N LEU A 80 -31.18 -5.06 -2.72
CA LEU A 80 -31.41 -6.49 -2.68
C LEU A 80 -31.27 -6.97 -1.22
N SER A 81 -32.40 -7.08 -0.52
CA SER A 81 -32.44 -7.54 0.87
C SER A 81 -32.79 -9.02 1.00
N SER A 82 -33.56 -9.56 0.06
CA SER A 82 -33.86 -10.99 -0.10
C SER A 82 -34.40 -11.27 -1.51
N GLY A 83 -34.67 -12.54 -1.86
CA GLY A 83 -35.07 -12.90 -3.22
C GLY A 83 -33.87 -12.93 -4.18
N ALA A 84 -34.06 -12.51 -5.44
CA ALA A 84 -33.00 -12.56 -6.45
C ALA A 84 -33.03 -11.42 -7.47
N ILE A 85 -31.85 -11.02 -7.94
CA ILE A 85 -31.67 -10.29 -9.20
C ILE A 85 -30.98 -11.26 -10.16
N SER A 86 -31.55 -11.45 -11.35
CA SER A 86 -31.03 -12.35 -12.37
C SER A 86 -30.81 -11.58 -13.68
N ASN A 87 -29.62 -11.70 -14.23
CA ASN A 87 -29.28 -11.12 -15.52
C ASN A 87 -28.42 -12.10 -16.32
N THR A 88 -28.97 -12.61 -17.43
CA THR A 88 -28.27 -13.57 -18.28
C THR A 88 -27.29 -12.92 -19.27
N GLY A 89 -27.45 -11.62 -19.52
CA GLY A 89 -26.55 -10.81 -20.34
C GLY A 89 -25.57 -9.99 -19.50
N ASP A 90 -25.12 -8.87 -20.06
CA ASP A 90 -24.27 -7.91 -19.36
C ASP A 90 -25.10 -7.04 -18.41
N LEU A 91 -24.55 -6.65 -17.29
CA LEU A 91 -25.14 -5.75 -16.30
C LEU A 91 -24.17 -4.58 -16.08
N TYR A 92 -24.68 -3.36 -16.20
CA TYR A 92 -23.92 -2.14 -15.96
C TYR A 92 -24.53 -1.38 -14.78
N LEU A 93 -23.70 -0.98 -13.84
CA LEU A 93 -24.08 -0.15 -12.69
C LEU A 93 -23.42 1.22 -12.85
N GLY A 94 -24.19 2.23 -13.28
CA GLY A 94 -23.65 3.52 -13.71
C GLY A 94 -22.86 3.41 -15.02
N PHE A 95 -23.36 3.92 -16.15
CA PHE A 95 -22.69 3.68 -17.45
C PHE A 95 -22.54 4.89 -18.37
N SER A 96 -23.31 5.96 -18.26
CA SER A 96 -23.14 7.16 -19.09
C SER A 96 -22.75 8.35 -18.22
N PRO A 97 -22.25 9.46 -18.79
CA PRO A 97 -21.92 10.65 -18.00
C PRO A 97 -23.14 11.10 -17.17
N GLY A 98 -22.93 11.31 -15.87
CA GLY A 98 -24.00 11.63 -14.92
C GLY A 98 -24.83 10.42 -14.42
N GLY A 99 -24.61 9.22 -14.95
CA GLY A 99 -25.17 7.97 -14.46
C GLY A 99 -24.48 7.50 -13.18
N ASN A 100 -25.23 7.48 -12.07
CA ASN A 100 -24.74 7.05 -10.77
C ASN A 100 -25.58 5.86 -10.27
N GLY A 101 -25.13 4.64 -10.58
CA GLY A 101 -25.80 3.42 -10.15
C GLY A 101 -25.32 2.97 -8.78
N THR A 102 -26.24 2.72 -7.85
CA THR A 102 -25.93 2.10 -6.55
C THR A 102 -26.68 0.77 -6.40
N LEU A 103 -25.96 -0.29 -6.00
CA LEU A 103 -26.54 -1.57 -5.60
C LEU A 103 -26.21 -1.84 -4.13
N ASN A 104 -27.23 -1.96 -3.29
CA ASN A 104 -27.10 -2.34 -1.89
C ASN A 104 -27.55 -3.79 -1.72
N GLN A 105 -26.61 -4.72 -1.52
CA GLN A 105 -26.89 -6.13 -1.30
C GLN A 105 -26.65 -6.49 0.16
N SER A 106 -27.73 -6.66 0.92
CA SER A 106 -27.67 -7.12 2.31
C SER A 106 -28.13 -8.58 2.46
N GLY A 107 -28.71 -9.17 1.42
CA GLY A 107 -29.18 -10.55 1.38
C GLY A 107 -29.48 -10.99 -0.05
N GLY A 108 -30.28 -12.05 -0.20
CA GLY A 108 -30.71 -12.56 -1.51
C GLY A 108 -29.57 -13.02 -2.42
N THR A 109 -29.88 -13.28 -3.69
CA THR A 109 -28.91 -13.73 -4.70
C THR A 109 -28.81 -12.74 -5.85
N LEU A 110 -27.60 -12.24 -6.13
CA LEU A 110 -27.29 -11.56 -7.38
C LEU A 110 -26.66 -12.57 -8.35
N ALA A 111 -27.36 -12.88 -9.44
CA ALA A 111 -26.89 -13.78 -10.48
C ALA A 111 -26.66 -13.02 -11.79
N VAL A 112 -25.42 -12.99 -12.26
CA VAL A 112 -25.04 -12.33 -13.53
C VAL A 112 -24.17 -13.27 -14.33
N SER A 113 -24.63 -13.68 -15.52
CA SER A 113 -23.84 -14.58 -16.37
C SER A 113 -23.02 -13.90 -17.45
N GLY A 114 -23.39 -12.70 -17.89
CA GLY A 114 -22.56 -11.87 -18.75
C GLY A 114 -21.60 -10.98 -17.96
N PHE A 115 -21.14 -9.91 -18.58
CA PHE A 115 -20.24 -8.93 -17.97
C PHE A 115 -20.95 -8.12 -16.88
N PHE A 116 -20.44 -8.10 -15.64
CA PHE A 116 -20.91 -7.17 -14.63
C PHE A 116 -19.92 -6.02 -14.46
N GLN A 117 -20.30 -4.83 -14.86
CA GLN A 117 -19.44 -3.65 -14.84
C GLN A 117 -19.99 -2.57 -13.92
N LEU A 118 -19.12 -2.02 -13.08
CA LEU A 118 -19.39 -0.84 -12.27
C LEU A 118 -18.66 0.35 -12.88
N GLY A 119 -19.42 1.36 -13.28
CA GLY A 119 -18.92 2.48 -14.06
C GLY A 119 -18.64 2.07 -15.50
N GLY A 120 -19.07 2.88 -16.46
CA GLY A 120 -18.73 2.78 -17.88
C GLY A 120 -18.89 4.16 -18.50
N ASN A 121 -18.26 4.44 -19.64
CA ASN A 121 -18.41 5.69 -20.43
C ASN A 121 -18.66 6.98 -19.59
N GLY A 122 -17.87 7.20 -18.54
CA GLY A 122 -17.96 8.39 -17.66
C GLY A 122 -19.00 8.34 -16.52
N GLY A 123 -19.76 7.26 -16.39
CA GLY A 123 -20.66 6.97 -15.25
C GLY A 123 -19.95 6.32 -14.07
N VAL A 124 -20.63 6.30 -12.91
CA VAL A 124 -20.10 5.81 -11.64
C VAL A 124 -21.00 4.72 -11.07
N GLY A 125 -20.39 3.56 -10.74
CA GLY A 125 -21.05 2.45 -10.08
C GLY A 125 -20.60 2.27 -8.64
N THR A 126 -21.54 2.04 -7.73
CA THR A 126 -21.26 1.70 -6.33
C THR A 126 -22.01 0.44 -5.92
N TRP A 127 -21.28 -0.63 -5.57
CA TRP A 127 -21.88 -1.85 -5.03
C TRP A 127 -21.49 -2.05 -3.57
N ASN A 128 -22.47 -1.99 -2.68
CA ASN A 128 -22.32 -2.24 -1.26
C ASN A 128 -22.77 -3.67 -0.95
N ILE A 129 -21.88 -4.48 -0.39
CA ILE A 129 -22.13 -5.87 -0.03
C ILE A 129 -22.05 -5.98 1.50
N SER A 130 -23.12 -6.36 2.16
CA SER A 130 -23.14 -6.66 3.60
C SER A 130 -23.78 -8.02 3.90
N GLY A 131 -24.03 -8.83 2.86
CA GLY A 131 -24.59 -10.18 2.95
C GLY A 131 -25.06 -10.69 1.59
N GLY A 132 -25.75 -11.83 1.60
CA GLY A 132 -26.28 -12.49 0.40
C GLY A 132 -25.25 -13.28 -0.42
N THR A 133 -25.71 -13.83 -1.53
CA THR A 133 -24.92 -14.69 -2.43
C THR A 133 -24.67 -13.98 -3.77
N GLN A 134 -23.46 -14.09 -4.31
CA GLN A 134 -23.08 -13.55 -5.62
C GLN A 134 -22.74 -14.72 -6.56
N ASN A 135 -23.63 -14.98 -7.51
CA ASN A 135 -23.45 -15.98 -8.57
C ASN A 135 -23.06 -15.27 -9.87
N ILE A 136 -21.84 -14.72 -9.89
CA ILE A 136 -21.32 -14.00 -11.05
C ILE A 136 -20.38 -14.91 -11.82
N THR A 137 -20.89 -15.48 -12.91
CA THR A 137 -20.12 -16.42 -13.73
C THR A 137 -19.31 -15.71 -14.81
N GLY A 138 -19.77 -14.54 -15.28
CA GLY A 138 -19.02 -13.70 -16.20
C GLY A 138 -17.92 -12.88 -15.53
N THR A 139 -17.34 -11.94 -16.26
CA THR A 139 -16.31 -11.04 -15.75
C THR A 139 -16.93 -9.92 -14.91
N LEU A 140 -16.37 -9.68 -13.73
CA LEU A 140 -16.70 -8.53 -12.88
C LEU A 140 -15.63 -7.45 -13.09
N ALA A 141 -16.03 -6.25 -13.52
CA ALA A 141 -15.13 -5.11 -13.70
C ALA A 141 -15.54 -3.90 -12.86
N VAL A 142 -14.54 -3.21 -12.32
CA VAL A 142 -14.70 -1.94 -11.60
C VAL A 142 -13.86 -0.88 -12.29
N ASN A 143 -14.51 0.04 -12.99
CA ASN A 143 -13.86 1.12 -13.70
C ASN A 143 -13.52 2.30 -12.77
N ALA A 144 -12.78 3.28 -13.31
CA ALA A 144 -12.42 4.52 -12.64
C ALA A 144 -13.61 5.16 -11.93
N ASN A 145 -13.34 5.69 -10.73
CA ASN A 145 -14.30 6.35 -9.84
C ASN A 145 -15.42 5.43 -9.30
N SER A 146 -15.47 4.16 -9.69
CA SER A 146 -16.47 3.21 -9.22
C SER A 146 -15.94 2.38 -8.06
N THR A 147 -16.84 1.90 -7.20
CA THR A 147 -16.48 1.29 -5.93
C THR A 147 -17.26 0.00 -5.65
N ILE A 148 -16.57 -1.04 -5.17
CA ILE A 148 -17.21 -2.11 -4.38
C ILE A 148 -16.83 -1.93 -2.92
N ASN A 149 -17.82 -1.81 -2.04
CA ASN A 149 -17.65 -1.82 -0.61
C ASN A 149 -18.09 -3.17 -0.05
N ILE A 150 -17.14 -3.93 0.47
CA ILE A 150 -17.43 -5.18 1.19
C ILE A 150 -17.46 -4.86 2.67
N ASN A 151 -18.67 -4.77 3.21
CA ASN A 151 -18.97 -4.36 4.57
C ASN A 151 -19.11 -5.57 5.50
N ASN A 152 -19.27 -5.31 6.79
CA ASN A 152 -19.48 -6.32 7.81
C ASN A 152 -20.55 -7.37 7.41
N GLY A 153 -20.17 -8.65 7.42
CA GLY A 153 -21.04 -9.77 7.03
C GLY A 153 -21.13 -10.01 5.51
N GLY A 154 -20.57 -9.13 4.69
CA GLY A 154 -20.44 -9.30 3.25
C GLY A 154 -19.21 -10.14 2.89
N THR A 155 -19.39 -11.07 1.96
CA THR A 155 -18.28 -11.80 1.33
C THR A 155 -18.43 -11.68 -0.17
N LEU A 156 -17.35 -11.40 -0.90
CA LEU A 156 -17.31 -11.52 -2.36
C LEU A 156 -16.45 -12.72 -2.73
N THR A 157 -17.03 -13.71 -3.42
CA THR A 157 -16.35 -14.99 -3.72
C THR A 157 -15.80 -15.12 -5.15
N LYS A 158 -15.88 -14.05 -5.94
CA LYS A 158 -15.48 -14.01 -7.35
C LYS A 158 -14.38 -12.99 -7.54
N ALA A 159 -13.36 -13.32 -8.34
CA ALA A 159 -12.28 -12.39 -8.64
C ALA A 159 -12.79 -11.24 -9.50
N PRO A 160 -12.90 -10.00 -8.99
CA PRO A 160 -13.03 -8.85 -9.86
C PRO A 160 -11.75 -8.69 -10.69
N THR A 161 -11.88 -8.33 -11.96
CA THR A 161 -10.78 -7.75 -12.72
C THR A 161 -10.93 -6.24 -12.63
N PHE A 162 -10.00 -5.54 -11.98
CA PHE A 162 -10.06 -4.07 -11.93
C PHE A 162 -9.58 -3.49 -13.25
N VAL A 163 -10.52 -3.31 -14.17
CA VAL A 163 -10.25 -2.69 -15.47
C VAL A 163 -10.37 -1.17 -15.31
N GLY A 164 -9.23 -0.51 -15.14
CA GLY A 164 -9.09 0.93 -15.35
C GLY A 164 -9.58 1.83 -14.21
N GLY A 165 -9.04 1.69 -13.00
CA GLY A 165 -9.06 2.79 -12.01
C GLY A 165 -9.98 2.67 -10.79
N GLY A 166 -10.76 1.59 -10.65
CA GLY A 166 -11.78 1.48 -9.59
C GLY A 166 -11.25 1.14 -8.20
N LEU A 167 -12.11 1.27 -7.18
CA LEU A 167 -11.81 0.93 -5.78
C LEU A 167 -12.56 -0.33 -5.32
N VAL A 168 -11.87 -1.22 -4.63
CA VAL A 168 -12.50 -2.21 -3.75
C VAL A 168 -12.05 -2.00 -2.32
N SER A 169 -13.01 -1.70 -1.46
CA SER A 169 -12.80 -1.44 -0.05
C SER A 169 -13.25 -2.65 0.76
N LEU A 170 -12.31 -3.27 1.47
CA LEU A 170 -12.58 -4.34 2.44
C LEU A 170 -12.78 -3.69 3.80
N ASN A 171 -14.00 -3.33 4.13
CA ASN A 171 -14.33 -2.70 5.40
C ASN A 171 -14.36 -3.74 6.53
N SER A 172 -14.26 -3.28 7.78
CA SER A 172 -14.27 -4.15 8.97
C SER A 172 -15.37 -5.22 8.91
N GLY A 173 -14.97 -6.48 9.02
CA GLY A 173 -15.85 -7.65 8.97
C GLY A 173 -16.32 -8.07 7.57
N GLY A 174 -15.90 -7.36 6.51
CA GLY A 174 -16.09 -7.76 5.12
C GLY A 174 -14.94 -8.63 4.61
N ALA A 175 -15.23 -9.54 3.69
CA ALA A 175 -14.26 -10.51 3.17
C ALA A 175 -14.25 -10.58 1.63
N LEU A 176 -13.05 -10.62 1.05
CA LEU A 176 -12.82 -11.01 -0.34
C LEU A 176 -12.23 -12.42 -0.35
N THR A 177 -12.93 -13.40 -0.90
CA THR A 177 -12.48 -14.80 -0.93
C THR A 177 -12.39 -15.31 -2.35
N LEU A 178 -11.20 -15.48 -2.89
CA LEU A 178 -11.01 -15.87 -4.29
C LEU A 178 -10.43 -17.28 -4.38
N ALA A 179 -10.90 -18.05 -5.36
CA ALA A 179 -10.33 -19.36 -5.68
C ALA A 179 -9.13 -19.26 -6.65
N ASP A 180 -9.03 -18.14 -7.38
CA ASP A 180 -8.02 -17.86 -8.40
C ASP A 180 -7.38 -16.47 -8.17
N SER A 181 -6.63 -15.96 -9.15
CA SER A 181 -5.94 -14.67 -9.10
C SER A 181 -6.86 -13.45 -9.02
N LEU A 182 -6.37 -12.37 -8.39
CA LEU A 182 -6.92 -11.02 -8.51
C LEU A 182 -6.03 -10.14 -9.38
N THR A 183 -6.59 -9.44 -10.37
CA THR A 183 -5.83 -8.45 -11.15
C THR A 183 -6.25 -7.02 -10.80
N ILE A 184 -5.25 -6.22 -10.42
CA ILE A 184 -5.40 -4.79 -10.14
C ILE A 184 -4.73 -4.00 -11.25
N GLY A 185 -5.53 -3.55 -12.23
CA GLY A 185 -5.06 -2.76 -13.35
C GLY A 185 -4.67 -1.33 -12.98
N ALA A 186 -4.14 -0.60 -13.95
CA ALA A 186 -3.72 0.80 -13.82
C ALA A 186 -4.79 1.66 -13.12
N GLY A 187 -4.35 2.37 -12.07
CA GLY A 187 -5.19 3.25 -11.23
C GLY A 187 -6.16 2.51 -10.30
N GLY A 188 -6.34 1.19 -10.43
CA GLY A 188 -7.19 0.41 -9.56
C GLY A 188 -6.59 0.29 -8.16
N THR A 189 -7.44 0.24 -7.13
CA THR A 189 -7.01 0.08 -5.73
C THR A 189 -7.81 -1.02 -5.03
N LEU A 190 -7.12 -1.99 -4.44
CA LEU A 190 -7.66 -2.82 -3.38
C LEU A 190 -7.23 -2.23 -2.03
N LYS A 191 -8.18 -1.86 -1.17
CA LYS A 191 -7.93 -1.20 0.10
C LYS A 191 -8.42 -2.03 1.28
N PHE A 192 -7.57 -2.26 2.26
CA PHE A 192 -7.90 -2.93 3.52
C PHE A 192 -8.32 -1.90 4.57
N ASN A 193 -9.62 -1.83 4.87
CA ASN A 193 -10.22 -0.97 5.89
C ASN A 193 -10.73 -1.80 7.09
N GLY A 194 -9.91 -2.77 7.52
CA GLY A 194 -10.22 -3.72 8.60
C GLY A 194 -10.91 -5.01 8.13
N GLY A 195 -11.22 -5.13 6.84
CA GLY A 195 -11.68 -6.38 6.24
C GLY A 195 -10.54 -7.35 5.92
N THR A 196 -10.90 -8.54 5.44
CA THR A 196 -9.93 -9.59 5.09
C THR A 196 -9.99 -9.92 3.61
N ALA A 197 -8.87 -10.37 3.08
CA ALA A 197 -8.82 -11.06 1.81
C ALA A 197 -8.24 -12.45 2.02
N SER A 198 -8.71 -13.42 1.27
CA SER A 198 -8.20 -14.78 1.19
C SER A 198 -8.19 -15.20 -0.26
N ILE A 199 -7.02 -15.45 -0.82
CA ILE A 199 -6.85 -15.91 -2.20
C ILE A 199 -6.26 -17.31 -2.14
N GLY A 200 -7.04 -18.31 -2.55
CA GLY A 200 -6.65 -19.71 -2.53
C GLY A 200 -5.88 -20.14 -3.78
N GLY A 201 -5.10 -21.22 -3.65
CA GLY A 201 -4.60 -22.05 -4.76
C GLY A 201 -3.61 -21.38 -5.72
N GLY A 202 -2.31 -21.46 -5.41
CA GLY A 202 -1.21 -21.32 -6.40
C GLY A 202 -1.17 -20.04 -7.25
N THR A 203 -1.90 -18.99 -6.88
CA THR A 203 -2.06 -17.76 -7.69
C THR A 203 -1.85 -16.48 -6.88
N ASN A 204 -1.35 -15.46 -7.58
CA ASN A 204 -0.85 -14.19 -7.02
C ASN A 204 -1.94 -13.11 -7.05
N TYR A 205 -1.86 -12.12 -6.15
CA TYR A 205 -2.32 -10.79 -6.55
C TYR A 205 -1.44 -10.31 -7.69
N LEU A 206 -2.04 -9.99 -8.82
CA LEU A 206 -1.34 -9.39 -9.93
C LEU A 206 -1.58 -7.89 -9.92
N PHE A 207 -0.59 -7.13 -9.45
CA PHE A 207 -0.62 -5.68 -9.59
C PHE A 207 -0.11 -5.38 -11.00
N ASN A 208 -1.02 -4.98 -11.88
CA ASN A 208 -0.75 -4.57 -13.24
C ASN A 208 -0.87 -3.03 -13.31
N SER A 209 0.06 -2.34 -12.64
CA SER A 209 0.10 -0.88 -12.40
C SER A 209 -1.00 -0.39 -11.43
N GLY A 210 -1.57 -1.31 -10.66
CA GLY A 210 -2.54 -1.01 -9.60
C GLY A 210 -1.93 -0.88 -8.21
N THR A 211 -2.77 -0.52 -7.24
CA THR A 211 -2.39 -0.35 -5.83
C THR A 211 -3.04 -1.38 -4.92
N VAL A 212 -2.26 -1.99 -4.03
CA VAL A 212 -2.78 -2.56 -2.78
C VAL A 212 -2.45 -1.62 -1.64
N ASP A 213 -3.48 -1.16 -0.94
CA ASP A 213 -3.36 -0.25 0.18
C ASP A 213 -3.77 -0.94 1.47
N VAL A 214 -2.81 -1.15 2.38
CA VAL A 214 -3.07 -1.77 3.69
C VAL A 214 -3.66 -0.78 4.70
N ASN A 215 -3.66 0.52 4.41
CA ASN A 215 -4.35 1.59 5.14
C ASN A 215 -4.33 1.45 6.69
N GLY A 216 -3.13 1.32 7.26
CA GLY A 216 -2.92 1.26 8.71
C GLY A 216 -3.40 -0.04 9.36
N GLN A 217 -3.60 -1.10 8.58
CA GLN A 217 -4.08 -2.39 9.07
C GLN A 217 -2.94 -3.42 9.17
N THR A 218 -3.17 -4.41 10.02
CA THR A 218 -2.38 -5.64 10.04
C THR A 218 -2.96 -6.64 9.06
N VAL A 219 -2.19 -7.02 8.05
CA VAL A 219 -2.53 -8.12 7.16
C VAL A 219 -2.02 -9.42 7.76
N ALA A 220 -2.95 -10.25 8.24
CA ALA A 220 -2.65 -11.50 8.91
C ALA A 220 -2.01 -12.53 7.97
N ALA A 221 -1.19 -13.42 8.51
CA ALA A 221 -0.53 -14.48 7.76
C ALA A 221 -1.52 -15.31 6.95
N GLY A 222 -1.24 -15.51 5.66
CA GLY A 222 -2.08 -16.29 4.77
C GLY A 222 -3.34 -15.61 4.27
N SER A 223 -3.43 -14.28 4.40
CA SER A 223 -4.44 -13.48 3.68
C SER A 223 -4.28 -13.61 2.16
N TYR A 224 -3.07 -13.87 1.68
CA TYR A 224 -2.79 -14.20 0.29
C TYR A 224 -1.57 -15.09 0.15
N GLU A 225 -1.44 -15.74 -1.00
CA GLU A 225 -0.23 -16.49 -1.34
C GLU A 225 0.90 -15.49 -1.63
N ALA A 226 0.90 -14.79 -2.76
CA ALA A 226 1.88 -13.73 -3.03
C ALA A 226 1.27 -12.46 -3.64
N ALA A 227 1.90 -11.31 -3.36
CA ALA A 227 1.59 -10.01 -3.96
C ALA A 227 2.61 -9.70 -5.04
N GLN A 228 2.24 -9.91 -6.30
CA GLN A 228 3.13 -9.71 -7.44
C GLN A 228 2.97 -8.32 -8.03
N MET A 229 4.01 -7.51 -7.88
CA MET A 229 4.18 -6.21 -8.52
C MET A 229 4.68 -6.45 -9.95
N ALA A 230 3.75 -6.77 -10.85
CA ALA A 230 4.06 -7.36 -12.16
C ALA A 230 4.33 -6.38 -13.30
N SER A 231 4.24 -5.08 -13.05
CA SER A 231 4.48 -4.05 -14.06
C SER A 231 4.93 -2.76 -13.39
N THR A 232 5.52 -1.87 -14.18
CA THR A 232 5.91 -0.54 -13.73
C THR A 232 4.72 0.23 -13.16
N GLY A 233 4.93 0.91 -12.04
CA GLY A 233 3.89 1.68 -11.34
C GLY A 233 2.97 0.82 -10.46
N SER A 234 3.18 -0.50 -10.38
CA SER A 234 2.54 -1.31 -9.36
C SER A 234 2.94 -0.83 -7.98
N LYS A 235 1.97 -0.72 -7.06
CA LYS A 235 2.17 -0.06 -5.77
C LYS A 235 1.65 -0.88 -4.60
N LEU A 236 2.48 -1.04 -3.58
CA LEU A 236 2.06 -1.45 -2.23
C LEU A 236 2.10 -0.20 -1.34
N ALA A 237 0.98 0.15 -0.72
CA ALA A 237 0.86 1.39 0.04
C ALA A 237 0.41 1.13 1.49
N ASN A 238 0.95 1.91 2.42
CA ASN A 238 0.23 2.28 3.63
C ASN A 238 -0.16 3.76 3.53
N SER A 239 -1.37 4.05 3.06
CA SER A 239 -1.83 5.44 2.90
C SER A 239 -2.33 6.10 4.21
N SER A 240 -2.45 5.31 5.28
CA SER A 240 -2.87 5.81 6.60
C SER A 240 -1.68 6.36 7.37
N SER A 241 -1.91 7.35 8.24
CA SER A 241 -0.91 7.79 9.22
C SER A 241 -0.65 6.75 10.31
N ASN A 242 -1.52 5.76 10.47
CA ASN A 242 -1.35 4.68 11.43
C ASN A 242 -0.34 3.66 10.92
N ALA A 243 0.41 3.05 11.84
CA ALA A 243 1.30 1.95 11.51
C ALA A 243 0.53 0.74 10.97
N ALA A 244 1.08 0.10 9.95
CA ALA A 244 0.58 -1.13 9.33
C ALA A 244 1.62 -2.25 9.43
N THR A 245 1.15 -3.50 9.34
CA THR A 245 2.04 -4.66 9.35
C THR A 245 1.57 -5.73 8.37
N ILE A 246 2.48 -6.28 7.58
CA ILE A 246 2.23 -7.47 6.74
C ILE A 246 2.97 -8.64 7.37
N ILE A 247 2.23 -9.64 7.82
CA ILE A 247 2.79 -10.84 8.46
C ILE A 247 2.80 -11.97 7.44
N GLY A 248 3.94 -12.58 7.15
CA GLY A 248 4.01 -13.75 6.26
C GLY A 248 4.51 -15.00 6.96
N THR A 249 4.18 -16.16 6.40
CA THR A 249 4.74 -17.46 6.81
C THR A 249 5.01 -18.32 5.57
N GLY A 250 6.25 -18.77 5.38
CA GLY A 250 6.65 -19.47 4.16
C GLY A 250 6.42 -18.60 2.92
N ASN A 251 5.71 -19.14 1.92
CA ASN A 251 5.38 -18.43 0.68
C ASN A 251 4.19 -17.48 0.81
N LYS A 252 3.50 -17.45 1.97
CA LYS A 252 2.30 -16.66 2.17
C LYS A 252 2.62 -15.23 2.55
N ASN A 253 1.84 -14.32 1.99
CA ASN A 253 2.00 -12.87 2.05
C ASN A 253 3.37 -12.37 1.55
N THR A 254 4.06 -13.15 0.72
CA THR A 254 5.32 -12.73 0.07
C THR A 254 5.05 -11.52 -0.83
N VAL A 255 5.92 -10.51 -0.77
CA VAL A 255 5.89 -9.37 -1.70
C VAL A 255 6.87 -9.65 -2.83
N TRP A 256 6.35 -9.80 -4.04
CA TRP A 256 7.11 -10.21 -5.20
C TRP A 256 7.28 -9.04 -6.18
N ILE A 257 8.50 -8.53 -6.29
CA ILE A 257 8.88 -7.44 -7.19
C ILE A 257 9.21 -8.03 -8.57
N ALA A 258 8.21 -8.19 -9.42
CA ALA A 258 8.36 -8.89 -10.70
C ALA A 258 8.63 -7.94 -11.89
N ALA A 259 8.64 -6.63 -11.67
CA ALA A 259 8.96 -5.64 -12.69
C ALA A 259 9.66 -4.42 -12.07
N ALA A 260 10.57 -3.83 -12.86
CA ALA A 260 11.20 -2.56 -12.52
C ALA A 260 10.17 -1.43 -12.37
N GLY A 261 10.46 -0.49 -11.45
CA GLY A 261 9.59 0.63 -11.12
C GLY A 261 8.38 0.26 -10.25
N ALA A 262 8.49 -0.83 -9.49
CA ALA A 262 7.61 -1.13 -8.37
C ALA A 262 7.76 -0.08 -7.26
N VAL A 263 6.66 0.31 -6.61
CA VAL A 263 6.65 1.34 -5.56
C VAL A 263 6.14 0.79 -4.24
N ILE A 264 6.88 1.03 -3.15
CA ILE A 264 6.37 0.87 -1.78
C ILE A 264 6.18 2.26 -1.19
N GLU A 265 4.93 2.67 -0.97
CA GLU A 265 4.58 4.00 -0.45
C GLU A 265 4.17 3.90 1.03
N THR A 266 4.73 4.73 1.89
CA THR A 266 4.36 4.75 3.31
C THR A 266 4.06 6.18 3.77
N VAL A 267 2.81 6.46 4.08
CA VAL A 267 2.41 7.70 4.78
C VAL A 267 2.69 7.52 6.27
N GLY A 268 2.11 6.48 6.88
CA GLY A 268 2.48 5.97 8.19
C GLY A 268 3.38 4.74 8.06
N ASP A 269 3.95 4.31 9.18
CA ASP A 269 4.92 3.22 9.21
C ASP A 269 4.34 1.92 8.60
N LEU A 270 5.16 1.18 7.86
CA LEU A 270 4.83 -0.13 7.32
C LEU A 270 5.93 -1.12 7.72
N THR A 271 5.56 -2.19 8.44
CA THR A 271 6.47 -3.29 8.72
C THR A 271 6.12 -4.50 7.85
N ILE A 272 7.08 -5.02 7.09
CA ILE A 272 6.95 -6.24 6.31
C ILE A 272 7.76 -7.34 7.01
N ASN A 273 7.04 -8.27 7.64
CA ASN A 273 7.62 -9.45 8.28
C ASN A 273 7.68 -10.65 7.32
N SER A 274 7.07 -10.55 6.14
CA SER A 274 7.16 -11.52 5.06
C SER A 274 8.42 -11.30 4.21
N VAL A 275 8.72 -12.25 3.33
CA VAL A 275 9.80 -12.10 2.35
C VAL A 275 9.41 -11.05 1.31
N VAL A 276 10.36 -10.17 0.99
CA VAL A 276 10.35 -9.31 -0.21
C VAL A 276 11.36 -9.85 -1.21
N THR A 277 10.91 -10.29 -2.39
CA THR A 277 11.76 -10.98 -3.37
C THR A 277 11.46 -10.54 -4.79
N ASP A 278 12.43 -10.63 -5.70
CA ASP A 278 12.21 -10.47 -7.15
C ASP A 278 12.00 -11.81 -7.88
N GLY A 279 12.12 -12.94 -7.18
CA GLY A 279 12.06 -14.29 -7.76
C GLY A 279 13.11 -14.56 -8.84
N GLY A 280 14.28 -13.92 -8.75
CA GLY A 280 15.43 -14.16 -9.62
C GLY A 280 15.42 -13.36 -10.92
N THR A 281 14.59 -12.32 -11.02
CA THR A 281 14.49 -11.47 -12.22
C THR A 281 15.39 -10.24 -12.20
N ALA A 282 16.16 -10.03 -11.11
CA ALA A 282 16.97 -8.84 -10.86
C ALA A 282 16.12 -7.57 -10.94
N ASN A 283 15.19 -7.42 -10.01
CA ASN A 283 14.39 -6.21 -9.85
C ASN A 283 14.57 -5.62 -8.45
N GLY A 284 14.39 -4.30 -8.35
CA GLY A 284 14.26 -3.57 -7.09
C GLY A 284 13.00 -2.70 -7.07
N PHE A 285 12.82 -1.94 -5.99
CA PHE A 285 11.66 -1.06 -5.81
C PHE A 285 12.07 0.35 -5.39
N THR A 286 11.18 1.31 -5.59
CA THR A 286 11.31 2.66 -5.05
C THR A 286 10.42 2.82 -3.81
N LYS A 287 11.01 3.24 -2.70
CA LYS A 287 10.31 3.66 -1.49
C LYS A 287 9.99 5.15 -1.56
N THR A 288 8.74 5.52 -1.34
CA THR A 288 8.23 6.90 -1.30
C THR A 288 7.44 7.18 -0.02
N GLY A 289 7.11 8.46 0.22
CA GLY A 289 6.32 8.90 1.37
C GLY A 289 7.12 9.00 2.66
N ALA A 290 6.70 9.90 3.55
CA ALA A 290 7.45 10.27 4.76
C ALA A 290 7.55 9.17 5.83
N GLY A 291 6.70 8.16 5.79
CA GLY A 291 6.67 7.07 6.77
C GLY A 291 7.89 6.16 6.71
N LYS A 292 8.01 5.30 7.73
CA LYS A 292 9.07 4.31 7.86
C LYS A 292 8.68 2.97 7.24
N LEU A 293 9.49 2.42 6.36
CA LEU A 293 9.41 1.04 5.91
C LEU A 293 10.38 0.17 6.72
N THR A 294 9.88 -0.86 7.40
CA THR A 294 10.73 -1.86 8.07
C THR A 294 10.73 -3.16 7.28
N LEU A 295 11.89 -3.62 6.83
CA LEU A 295 12.07 -4.95 6.25
C LEU A 295 12.69 -5.87 7.30
N ALA A 296 11.86 -6.72 7.90
CA ALA A 296 12.24 -7.52 9.07
C ALA A 296 12.62 -8.97 8.74
N ASN A 297 12.25 -9.47 7.57
CA ASN A 297 12.53 -10.84 7.20
C ASN A 297 14.00 -11.03 6.76
N SER A 298 14.63 -12.13 7.14
CA SER A 298 16.02 -12.44 6.76
C SER A 298 16.17 -13.06 5.37
N GLY A 299 15.06 -13.34 4.68
CA GLY A 299 15.03 -13.94 3.36
C GLY A 299 14.77 -12.98 2.21
N ASN A 300 14.88 -11.65 2.40
CA ASN A 300 14.62 -10.74 1.27
C ASN A 300 15.73 -10.84 0.22
N THR A 301 15.35 -10.85 -1.05
CA THR A 301 16.28 -11.00 -2.18
C THR A 301 15.87 -10.09 -3.34
N LEU A 302 16.63 -9.03 -3.61
CA LEU A 302 16.42 -8.13 -4.74
C LEU A 302 17.71 -8.06 -5.55
N GLY A 303 17.61 -8.26 -6.86
CA GLY A 303 18.79 -8.28 -7.73
C GLY A 303 19.05 -6.98 -8.50
N ASP A 304 18.22 -5.94 -8.35
CA ASP A 304 18.46 -4.61 -8.93
C ASP A 304 18.18 -3.50 -7.91
N THR A 305 18.54 -2.27 -8.28
CA THR A 305 18.58 -1.08 -7.44
C THR A 305 17.29 -0.87 -6.67
N THR A 306 17.42 -0.73 -5.36
CA THR A 306 16.34 -0.29 -4.47
C THR A 306 16.60 1.15 -4.09
N ASP A 307 15.67 2.04 -4.43
CA ASP A 307 15.79 3.48 -4.19
C ASP A 307 14.92 3.91 -3.02
N ILE A 308 15.51 4.57 -2.02
CA ILE A 308 14.79 5.21 -0.92
C ILE A 308 14.72 6.70 -1.20
N SER A 309 13.68 7.10 -1.93
CA SER A 309 13.52 8.50 -2.36
C SER A 309 13.06 9.43 -1.25
N GLU A 310 12.25 8.91 -0.31
CA GLU A 310 11.67 9.65 0.81
C GLU A 310 11.42 8.74 2.02
N GLY A 311 11.45 9.35 3.21
CA GLY A 311 11.16 8.69 4.48
C GLY A 311 12.28 7.78 4.92
N THR A 312 11.99 6.77 5.73
CA THR A 312 13.03 5.92 6.34
C THR A 312 12.89 4.47 5.91
N LEU A 313 13.99 3.82 5.56
CA LEU A 313 14.10 2.36 5.55
C LEU A 313 14.79 1.90 6.85
N MET A 314 14.12 1.04 7.62
CA MET A 314 14.73 0.28 8.70
C MET A 314 14.95 -1.16 8.25
N LEU A 315 16.21 -1.52 7.99
CA LEU A 315 16.57 -2.90 7.68
C LEU A 315 16.89 -3.62 8.98
N THR A 316 16.02 -4.54 9.41
CA THR A 316 16.25 -5.38 10.61
C THR A 316 16.42 -6.86 10.26
N GLY A 317 15.96 -7.27 9.08
CA GLY A 317 16.28 -8.55 8.47
C GLY A 317 17.48 -8.47 7.52
N ASN A 318 17.45 -9.23 6.43
CA ASN A 318 18.51 -9.18 5.41
C ASN A 318 17.93 -8.66 4.10
N LEU A 319 18.72 -7.88 3.37
CA LEU A 319 18.48 -7.53 1.98
C LEU A 319 19.61 -8.13 1.14
N GLY A 320 19.35 -9.32 0.60
CA GLY A 320 20.27 -10.05 -0.25
C GLY A 320 20.08 -9.76 -1.73
N GLY A 321 20.94 -10.36 -2.57
CA GLY A 321 20.84 -10.34 -4.04
C GLY A 321 21.89 -9.46 -4.74
N GLY A 322 22.74 -8.78 -3.99
CA GLY A 322 23.89 -8.01 -4.52
C GLY A 322 23.52 -6.67 -5.15
N ALA A 323 22.25 -6.28 -5.10
CA ALA A 323 21.75 -5.01 -5.61
C ALA A 323 22.33 -3.79 -4.88
N LEU A 324 22.32 -2.64 -5.57
CA LEU A 324 22.57 -1.35 -4.97
C LEU A 324 21.36 -0.93 -4.11
N LEU A 325 21.59 -0.56 -2.85
CA LEU A 325 20.65 0.20 -2.05
C LEU A 325 21.04 1.67 -2.13
N ASN A 326 20.20 2.49 -2.74
CA ASN A 326 20.43 3.91 -2.93
C ASN A 326 19.51 4.72 -2.01
N ILE A 327 20.07 5.60 -1.18
CA ILE A 327 19.33 6.47 -0.28
C ILE A 327 19.40 7.89 -0.84
N GLY A 328 18.27 8.40 -1.31
CA GLY A 328 18.18 9.74 -1.88
C GLY A 328 18.25 10.84 -0.83
N ALA A 329 18.33 12.10 -1.29
CA ALA A 329 18.51 13.28 -0.46
C ALA A 329 17.45 13.51 0.65
N ASN A 330 16.25 12.93 0.52
CA ASN A 330 15.19 13.01 1.54
C ASN A 330 14.90 11.64 2.19
N GLY A 331 15.77 10.67 1.93
CA GLY A 331 15.70 9.33 2.46
C GLY A 331 16.59 9.17 3.69
N ALA A 332 16.22 8.23 4.55
CA ALA A 332 17.03 7.77 5.65
C ALA A 332 17.15 6.25 5.65
N ILE A 333 18.28 5.74 6.13
CA ILE A 333 18.51 4.30 6.35
C ILE A 333 18.95 4.04 7.78
N GLY A 334 18.53 2.92 8.36
CA GLY A 334 19.10 2.42 9.60
C GLY A 334 18.66 1.00 9.91
N GLY A 335 18.86 0.61 11.17
CA GLY A 335 18.56 -0.72 11.67
C GLY A 335 19.81 -1.59 11.80
N ARG A 336 19.58 -2.88 12.05
CA ARG A 336 20.60 -3.85 12.48
C ARG A 336 20.69 -5.07 11.55
N GLY A 337 20.12 -4.92 10.38
CA GLY A 337 20.05 -5.96 9.37
C GLY A 337 21.34 -6.11 8.59
N ILE A 338 21.28 -6.98 7.57
CA ILE A 338 22.41 -7.27 6.68
C ILE A 338 22.04 -6.88 5.26
N LEU A 339 22.82 -6.01 4.64
CA LEU A 339 22.82 -5.75 3.20
C LEU A 339 23.98 -6.53 2.56
N THR A 340 23.72 -7.32 1.51
CA THR A 340 24.78 -8.06 0.81
C THR A 340 25.24 -7.38 -0.50
N GLY A 341 24.94 -6.10 -0.66
CA GLY A 341 25.19 -5.32 -1.87
C GLY A 341 25.78 -3.95 -1.53
N SER A 342 25.94 -3.10 -2.54
CA SER A 342 26.47 -1.76 -2.33
C SER A 342 25.43 -0.85 -1.66
N LEU A 343 25.90 0.11 -0.87
CA LEU A 343 25.10 1.15 -0.24
C LEU A 343 25.58 2.52 -0.71
N ASN A 344 24.69 3.33 -1.27
CA ASN A 344 24.98 4.71 -1.62
C ASN A 344 24.07 5.65 -0.82
N LEU A 345 24.66 6.62 -0.13
CA LEU A 345 23.94 7.71 0.53
C LEU A 345 24.19 8.98 -0.28
N ASP A 346 23.18 9.50 -0.97
CA ASP A 346 23.28 10.74 -1.73
C ASP A 346 23.49 11.96 -0.82
N GLU A 347 23.84 13.11 -1.40
CA GLU A 347 23.89 14.37 -0.65
C GLU A 347 22.53 14.66 0.00
N GLY A 348 22.54 14.91 1.31
CA GLY A 348 21.33 15.13 2.11
C GLY A 348 20.70 13.86 2.69
N ALA A 349 21.14 12.67 2.29
CA ALA A 349 20.66 11.42 2.88
C ALA A 349 21.03 11.32 4.37
N ASP A 350 20.10 10.78 5.15
CA ASP A 350 20.27 10.61 6.59
C ASP A 350 20.54 9.15 7.01
N PHE A 351 21.16 8.99 8.17
CA PHE A 351 21.37 7.69 8.82
C PHE A 351 20.71 7.66 10.19
N VAL A 352 19.91 6.63 10.47
CA VAL A 352 19.22 6.46 11.75
C VAL A 352 20.10 5.68 12.73
N PHE A 353 20.51 6.34 13.80
CA PHE A 353 21.35 5.79 14.86
C PHE A 353 20.63 4.71 15.67
N ASP A 354 21.29 3.58 15.91
CA ASP A 354 20.82 2.51 16.79
C ASP A 354 21.91 2.14 17.82
N LEU A 355 21.60 2.38 19.09
CA LEU A 355 22.47 2.06 20.23
C LEU A 355 22.77 0.56 20.36
N ASN A 356 21.93 -0.31 19.77
CA ASN A 356 22.02 -1.75 19.93
C ASN A 356 22.89 -2.43 18.87
N GLY A 357 23.40 -1.70 17.89
CA GLY A 357 24.39 -2.20 16.93
C GLY A 357 24.28 -1.59 15.54
N PRO A 358 25.29 -1.85 14.69
CA PRO A 358 25.38 -1.27 13.36
C PRO A 358 24.45 -1.95 12.35
N LEU A 359 24.21 -1.25 11.24
CA LEU A 359 23.80 -1.86 9.98
C LEU A 359 25.00 -2.62 9.39
N MET A 360 24.82 -3.88 9.03
CA MET A 360 25.88 -4.67 8.39
C MET A 360 25.80 -4.52 6.87
N VAL A 361 26.86 -4.04 6.24
CA VAL A 361 27.02 -4.03 4.77
C VAL A 361 28.16 -4.96 4.41
N ASN A 362 27.79 -6.09 3.81
CA ASN A 362 28.70 -7.14 3.40
C ASN A 362 28.81 -7.12 1.89
N GLU A 363 30.03 -7.14 1.37
CA GLU A 363 30.32 -7.02 -0.07
C GLU A 363 29.99 -5.62 -0.63
N GLY A 364 30.37 -5.38 -1.89
CA GLY A 364 30.14 -4.09 -2.55
C GLY A 364 30.91 -2.91 -1.96
N ASN A 365 30.40 -1.71 -2.26
CA ASN A 365 30.96 -0.43 -1.81
C ASN A 365 29.94 0.32 -0.95
N VAL A 366 30.43 1.06 0.05
CA VAL A 366 29.67 2.08 0.78
C VAL A 366 30.19 3.44 0.34
N SER A 367 29.33 4.24 -0.29
CA SER A 367 29.65 5.59 -0.76
C SER A 367 28.75 6.64 -0.10
N PHE A 368 29.32 7.84 0.07
CA PHE A 368 28.63 8.99 0.65
C PHE A 368 28.69 10.17 -0.32
N GLY A 369 27.59 10.92 -0.43
CA GLY A 369 27.46 12.13 -1.22
C GLY A 369 27.67 13.42 -0.42
N GLY A 370 27.89 13.32 0.90
CA GLY A 370 28.07 14.49 1.78
C GLY A 370 27.67 14.22 3.24
N LEU A 371 27.98 13.05 3.79
CA LEU A 371 27.53 12.66 5.13
C LEU A 371 28.24 13.49 6.21
N SER A 372 27.46 14.02 7.15
CA SER A 372 27.94 14.79 8.30
C SER A 372 27.31 14.32 9.62
N MET A 373 27.77 14.83 10.76
CA MET A 373 27.11 14.58 12.06
C MET A 373 25.64 15.07 12.07
N ALA A 374 25.30 16.09 11.28
CA ALA A 374 23.94 16.61 11.20
C ALA A 374 22.97 15.63 10.50
N ASN A 375 23.50 14.67 9.74
CA ASN A 375 22.73 13.64 9.05
C ASN A 375 22.50 12.39 9.90
N ILE A 376 22.92 12.38 11.17
CA ILE A 376 22.72 11.24 12.06
C ILE A 376 21.48 11.46 12.91
N ILE A 377 20.37 10.86 12.50
CA ILE A 377 19.09 10.92 13.22
C ILE A 377 19.21 10.13 14.52
N GLY A 378 18.91 10.78 15.65
CA GLY A 378 18.92 10.14 16.98
C GLY A 378 20.25 10.23 17.73
N LEU A 379 21.27 10.90 17.17
CA LEU A 379 22.50 11.22 17.87
C LEU A 379 22.39 12.60 18.53
N ASP A 380 22.25 12.63 19.86
CA ASP A 380 22.12 13.86 20.65
C ASP A 380 22.84 13.76 22.01
N SER A 381 22.74 14.82 22.84
CA SER A 381 23.34 14.86 24.18
C SER A 381 22.90 13.74 25.15
N SER A 382 21.85 12.99 24.85
CA SER A 382 21.43 11.84 25.66
C SER A 382 22.30 10.61 25.43
N VAL A 383 22.98 10.51 24.28
CA VAL A 383 23.87 9.39 23.96
C VAL A 383 25.08 9.39 24.86
N ASP A 384 25.38 8.27 25.50
CA ASP A 384 26.51 8.12 26.42
C ASP A 384 27.87 8.29 25.71
N PHE A 385 28.93 8.50 26.51
CA PHE A 385 30.28 8.52 25.95
C PHE A 385 30.68 7.14 25.45
N GLY A 386 31.29 7.07 24.28
CA GLY A 386 31.76 5.81 23.70
C GLY A 386 31.93 5.85 22.20
N THR A 387 32.36 4.71 21.66
CA THR A 387 32.49 4.47 20.23
C THR A 387 31.30 3.64 19.76
N TYR A 388 30.56 4.15 18.77
CA TYR A 388 29.37 3.50 18.23
C TYR A 388 29.52 3.28 16.74
N LYS A 389 29.50 2.01 16.31
CA LYS A 389 29.49 1.67 14.89
C LYS A 389 28.11 1.98 14.30
N LEU A 390 28.07 2.75 13.22
CA LEU A 390 26.88 3.01 12.43
C LEU A 390 26.72 1.93 11.35
N ILE A 391 27.78 1.75 10.57
CA ILE A 391 27.86 0.76 9.49
C ILE A 391 29.10 -0.07 9.72
N ASP A 392 28.95 -1.39 9.70
CA ASP A 392 30.04 -2.37 9.84
C ASP A 392 29.93 -3.43 8.74
N GLY A 393 30.90 -4.35 8.67
CA GLY A 393 30.87 -5.46 7.71
C GLY A 393 32.13 -5.53 6.84
N THR A 394 31.99 -6.14 5.67
CA THR A 394 33.12 -6.44 4.76
C THR A 394 33.17 -5.55 3.51
N ALA A 395 32.24 -4.61 3.38
CA ALA A 395 32.22 -3.67 2.26
C ALA A 395 33.45 -2.75 2.24
N THR A 396 33.77 -2.23 1.06
CA THR A 396 34.80 -1.18 0.91
C THR A 396 34.16 0.19 1.12
N PHE A 397 34.74 1.02 1.99
CA PHE A 397 34.21 2.35 2.29
C PHE A 397 34.96 3.44 1.52
N ASP A 398 34.21 4.35 0.89
CA ASP A 398 34.73 5.60 0.33
C ASP A 398 34.34 6.78 1.23
N PHE A 399 35.29 7.26 2.02
CA PHE A 399 35.09 8.38 2.96
C PHE A 399 35.38 9.76 2.35
N ALA A 400 35.59 9.88 1.03
CA ALA A 400 36.00 11.14 0.40
C ALA A 400 35.02 12.32 0.68
N ASN A 401 33.73 12.02 0.81
CA ASN A 401 32.68 13.03 1.06
C ASN A 401 32.05 12.90 2.46
N VAL A 402 32.87 12.58 3.47
CA VAL A 402 32.44 12.56 4.88
C VAL A 402 33.08 13.74 5.61
N SER A 403 32.25 14.61 6.21
CA SER A 403 32.72 15.72 7.05
C SER A 403 32.84 15.28 8.51
N ASN A 404 33.36 16.14 9.41
CA ASN A 404 33.48 15.82 10.85
C ASN A 404 34.38 14.62 11.16
N TRP A 405 35.40 14.41 10.33
CA TRP A 405 36.36 13.31 10.50
C TRP A 405 37.44 13.67 11.54
N GLY A 406 37.59 12.80 12.54
CA GLY A 406 38.57 12.93 13.61
C GLY A 406 38.26 14.02 14.63
N ALA A 407 38.90 13.92 15.81
CA ALA A 407 38.62 14.76 16.98
C ALA A 407 38.76 16.28 16.73
N ALA A 408 39.56 16.68 15.73
CA ALA A 408 39.72 18.08 15.37
C ALA A 408 38.45 18.71 14.73
N ASN A 409 37.56 17.89 14.16
CA ASN A 409 36.36 18.32 13.44
C ASN A 409 35.05 17.94 14.17
N GLN A 410 35.13 17.76 15.49
CA GLN A 410 34.00 17.35 16.33
C GLN A 410 32.88 18.40 16.37
N VAL A 411 31.66 17.92 16.56
CA VAL A 411 30.42 18.71 16.69
C VAL A 411 29.91 18.61 18.12
N ASP A 412 29.46 19.73 18.67
CA ASP A 412 28.82 19.76 19.98
C ASP A 412 27.41 19.13 19.88
N LEU A 413 27.17 18.08 20.67
CA LEU A 413 25.85 17.46 20.81
C LEU A 413 25.01 18.11 21.91
N GLY A 414 25.59 19.02 22.70
CA GLY A 414 25.05 19.58 23.93
C GLY A 414 25.47 18.80 25.17
N GLY A 415 25.27 19.40 26.36
CA GLY A 415 25.54 18.73 27.64
C GLY A 415 27.01 18.41 27.90
N GLY A 416 27.93 19.12 27.23
CA GLY A 416 29.37 18.88 27.32
C GLY A 416 29.84 17.63 26.56
N LYS A 417 29.07 17.18 25.57
CA LYS A 417 29.39 16.04 24.72
C LYS A 417 29.70 16.51 23.32
N PHE A 418 30.75 15.95 22.74
CA PHE A 418 31.14 16.18 21.35
C PHE A 418 31.16 14.87 20.58
N ALA A 419 30.87 14.92 19.28
CA ALA A 419 30.91 13.77 18.40
C ALA A 419 31.69 14.01 17.11
N TYR A 420 32.38 12.98 16.62
CA TYR A 420 33.09 12.97 15.34
C TYR A 420 33.13 11.57 14.75
N PHE A 421 33.36 11.45 13.44
CA PHE A 421 33.56 10.15 12.79
C PHE A 421 35.03 9.69 12.89
N SER A 422 35.26 8.37 12.98
CA SER A 422 36.62 7.79 13.01
C SER A 422 36.78 6.57 12.08
N GLU A 423 38.05 6.18 11.84
CA GLU A 423 38.44 5.12 10.88
C GLU A 423 38.07 3.69 11.32
N GLY A 424 37.98 2.79 10.34
CA GLY A 424 37.77 1.35 10.50
C GLY A 424 36.46 0.92 9.84
N SER A 425 35.38 1.02 10.60
CA SER A 425 33.97 0.96 10.17
C SER A 425 33.39 2.37 10.33
N LEU A 426 32.38 2.81 9.56
CA LEU A 426 31.77 4.12 9.81
C LEU A 426 31.25 4.15 11.25
N GLN A 427 31.94 4.87 12.13
CA GLN A 427 31.68 4.88 13.56
C GLN A 427 31.74 6.30 14.11
N VAL A 428 30.98 6.56 15.17
CA VAL A 428 30.88 7.83 15.87
C VAL A 428 31.54 7.70 17.23
N GLU A 429 32.43 8.64 17.54
CA GLU A 429 33.06 8.78 18.86
C GLU A 429 32.36 9.89 19.62
N VAL A 430 31.70 9.56 20.74
CA VAL A 430 31.10 10.53 21.65
C VAL A 430 32.05 10.74 22.83
N VAL A 431 32.63 11.93 22.94
CA VAL A 431 33.66 12.28 23.91
C VAL A 431 33.24 13.49 24.77
N PRO A 432 33.78 13.62 26.00
CA PRO A 432 33.57 14.84 26.78
C PRO A 432 34.24 16.05 26.12
N GLU A 433 33.80 17.25 26.48
CA GLU A 433 34.51 18.47 26.09
C GLU A 433 36.01 18.32 26.37
N PRO A 434 36.90 18.68 25.42
CA PRO A 434 38.32 18.73 25.67
C PRO A 434 38.54 19.65 26.87
N SER A 435 38.80 19.05 28.04
CA SER A 435 38.75 19.82 29.28
C SER A 435 39.67 21.02 29.14
N THR A 436 39.14 22.22 29.40
CA THR A 436 39.91 23.47 29.39
C THR A 436 41.19 23.34 30.22
N TYR A 437 41.20 22.45 31.22
CA TYR A 437 42.35 22.05 32.03
C TYR A 437 43.48 21.38 31.26
N ALA A 438 43.22 20.53 30.27
CA ALA A 438 44.27 19.95 29.44
C ALA A 438 44.96 21.04 28.61
N LEU A 439 44.19 21.98 28.04
CA LEU A 439 44.74 23.13 27.33
C LEU A 439 45.50 24.07 28.28
N LEU A 440 44.97 24.34 29.48
CA LEU A 440 45.61 25.16 30.50
C LEU A 440 46.88 24.52 31.04
N ALA A 441 46.93 23.19 31.19
CA ALA A 441 48.12 22.49 31.66
C ALA A 441 49.25 22.59 30.62
N VAL A 442 48.95 22.45 29.33
CA VAL A 442 49.94 22.62 28.25
C VAL A 442 50.37 24.08 28.14
N ALA A 443 49.43 25.02 28.23
CA ALA A 443 49.75 26.45 28.22
C ALA A 443 50.60 26.84 29.43
N ALA A 444 50.29 26.35 30.63
CA ALA A 444 51.05 26.58 31.85
C ALA A 444 52.44 25.95 31.79
N ALA A 445 52.58 24.74 31.22
CA ALA A 445 53.88 24.12 30.99
C ALA A 445 54.73 24.90 29.98
N GLY A 446 54.11 25.39 28.89
CA GLY A 446 54.75 26.25 27.89
C GLY A 446 55.21 27.60 28.45
N LEU A 447 54.35 28.26 29.23
CA LEU A 447 54.69 29.50 29.95
C LEU A 447 55.79 29.25 30.99
N GLY A 448 55.71 28.16 31.75
CA GLY A 448 56.74 27.76 32.71
C GLY A 448 58.11 27.57 32.04
N ALA A 449 58.16 26.85 30.91
CA ALA A 449 59.38 26.66 30.13
C ALA A 449 59.92 27.98 29.56
N HIS A 450 59.04 28.89 29.10
CA HIS A 450 59.44 30.20 28.58
C HIS A 450 60.04 31.11 29.67
N VAL A 451 59.44 31.13 30.87
CA VAL A 451 59.94 31.90 32.02
C VAL A 451 61.31 31.38 32.49
N VAL A 452 61.50 30.06 32.54
CA VAL A 452 62.80 29.44 32.90
C VAL A 452 63.89 29.78 31.87
N ARG A 453 63.56 29.77 30.57
CA ARG A 453 64.49 30.15 29.50
C ARG A 453 64.90 31.62 29.58
N ARG A 454 63.99 32.52 29.95
CA ARG A 454 64.29 33.96 30.07
C ARG A 454 65.21 34.25 31.26
N ARG A 455 65.06 33.54 32.38
CA ARG A 455 65.98 33.64 33.52
C ARG A 455 67.43 33.25 33.16
N ARG A 456 67.62 32.16 32.40
CA ARG A 456 68.96 31.69 31.97
C ARG A 456 69.69 32.58 30.97
N ARG A 457 69.03 33.58 30.37
CA ARG A 457 69.67 34.55 29.46
C ARG A 457 70.14 35.83 30.16
N ASN A 458 69.65 36.08 31.37
CA ASN A 458 69.98 37.27 32.16
C ASN A 458 70.88 36.93 33.36
N SER A 459 71.45 35.72 33.37
CA SER A 459 72.49 35.23 34.29
C SER A 459 73.66 34.79 33.44
#